data_AF-R7M8H2-F1
#
_entry.id   AF-R7M8H2-F1
#
_cell.length_a   1.000
_cell.length_b   1.000
_cell.length_c   1.000
_cell.angle_alpha   90.00
_cell.angle_beta   90.00
_cell.angle_gamma   90.00
#
_symmetry.space_group_name_H-M   'P 1'
#
loop_
_entity.id
_entity.type
_entity.pdbx_description
1 polymer ?
#
loop_
_entity_poly.entity_id
_entity_poly.type
_entity_poly.pdbx_seq_one_letter_code
_entity_poly.pdbx_strand_id
1 'polypeptide(L)'
;MEYILIICISLITLAVLKFVWGIRIKDIKLLKELGFDKKLNEITNKLPENREICNDILKILGNENVNVKENEGNQASLYIAISNSIIIANIKNTFTRVQTIAHECLHSIQNRRTLIFNFILSNLYIIYFISIIILTIFKLNPCKIYIGFGFIILGFIQYTIRSYLEMDAMIKAPVLAEKYIQQKNTLTNEEQKAIFDNYKIINTIGIKLSNYSLIANQFIKLIIYLIACMIF
;
A
#
# COMPACT_ATOMS: atom_id res chain seq x y z
N MET A 1 -8.30 33.41 -8.90
CA MET A 1 -8.93 33.23 -7.57
C MET A 1 -9.46 31.83 -7.36
N GLU A 2 -10.14 31.24 -8.34
CA GLU A 2 -10.73 29.88 -8.24
C GLU A 2 -9.70 28.79 -7.92
N TYR A 3 -8.54 28.74 -8.59
CA TYR A 3 -7.51 27.73 -8.31
C TYR A 3 -6.93 27.82 -6.89
N ILE A 4 -6.73 29.05 -6.38
CA ILE A 4 -6.24 29.30 -5.02
C ILE A 4 -7.24 28.75 -4.00
N LEU A 5 -8.54 29.01 -4.22
CA LEU A 5 -9.60 28.51 -3.35
C LEU A 5 -9.60 26.96 -3.31
N ILE A 6 -9.47 26.30 -4.45
CA ILE A 6 -9.44 24.82 -4.52
C ILE A 6 -8.19 24.26 -3.82
N ILE A 7 -7.03 24.90 -3.96
CA ILE A 7 -5.81 24.52 -3.23
C ILE A 7 -6.03 24.66 -1.71
N CYS A 8 -6.58 25.79 -1.25
CA CYS A 8 -6.88 25.99 0.17
C CYS A 8 -7.83 24.92 0.72
N ILE A 9 -8.93 24.62 0.00
CA ILE A 9 -9.87 23.57 0.37
C ILE A 9 -9.14 22.21 0.45
N SER A 10 -8.31 21.89 -0.54
CA SER A 10 -7.53 20.64 -0.58
C SER A 10 -6.63 20.49 0.65
N LEU A 11 -5.90 21.54 1.02
CA LEU A 11 -5.03 21.54 2.20
C LEU A 11 -5.83 21.41 3.50
N ILE A 12 -6.95 22.11 3.61
CA ILE A 12 -7.86 22.00 4.76
C ILE A 12 -8.40 20.56 4.87
N THR A 13 -8.84 19.95 3.77
CA THR A 13 -9.30 18.56 3.76
C THR A 13 -8.22 17.60 4.25
N LEU A 14 -6.97 17.74 3.79
CA LEU A 14 -5.86 16.91 4.27
C LEU A 14 -5.55 17.12 5.76
N ALA A 15 -5.66 18.35 6.27
CA ALA A 15 -5.50 18.64 7.68
C ALA A 15 -6.61 18.03 8.53
N VAL A 16 -7.87 18.16 8.10
CA VAL A 16 -9.04 17.56 8.77
C VAL A 16 -8.93 16.04 8.79
N LEU A 17 -8.61 15.39 7.66
CA LEU A 17 -8.46 13.94 7.60
C LEU A 17 -7.36 13.43 8.54
N LYS A 18 -6.22 14.13 8.58
CA LYS A 18 -5.12 13.80 9.49
C LYS A 18 -5.56 13.87 10.96
N PHE A 19 -6.33 14.90 11.31
CA PHE A 19 -6.86 15.11 12.65
C PHE A 19 -7.91 14.06 13.03
N VAL A 20 -8.92 13.84 12.18
CA VAL A 20 -10.02 12.89 12.41
C VAL A 20 -9.51 11.47 12.57
N TRP A 21 -8.52 11.05 11.77
CA TRP A 21 -7.92 9.72 11.89
C TRP A 21 -6.89 9.60 13.02
N GLY A 22 -6.61 10.69 13.73
CA GLY A 22 -5.69 10.70 14.87
C GLY A 22 -4.26 10.35 14.48
N ILE A 23 -3.83 10.69 13.26
CA ILE A 23 -2.49 10.36 12.77
C ILE A 23 -1.46 11.29 13.41
N ARG A 24 -0.61 10.73 14.26
CA ARG A 24 0.44 11.48 14.97
C ARG A 24 1.81 11.07 14.47
N ILE A 25 2.76 12.00 14.57
CA ILE A 25 4.18 11.75 14.26
C ILE A 25 4.74 10.61 15.13
N LYS A 26 4.26 10.48 16.38
CA LYS A 26 4.62 9.39 17.29
C LYS A 26 4.27 8.02 16.71
N ASP A 27 3.16 7.89 16.00
CA ASP A 27 2.72 6.62 15.43
C ASP A 27 3.67 6.17 14.30
N ILE A 28 4.19 7.11 13.50
CA ILE A 28 5.20 6.84 12.47
C ILE A 28 6.55 6.42 13.10
N LYS A 29 6.93 7.06 14.22
CA LYS A 29 8.16 6.68 14.95
C LYS A 29 8.04 5.26 15.52
N LEU A 30 6.89 4.95 16.14
CA LEU A 30 6.62 3.62 16.68
C LEU A 30 6.69 2.53 15.60
N LEU A 31 6.15 2.77 14.40
CA LEU A 31 6.28 1.82 13.29
C LEU A 31 7.74 1.55 12.91
N LYS A 32 8.59 2.59 12.89
CA LYS A 32 10.02 2.44 12.60
C LYS A 32 10.74 1.69 13.72
N GLU A 33 10.47 2.04 14.98
CA GLU A 33 11.08 1.40 16.14
C GLU A 33 10.75 -0.10 16.18
N LEU A 34 9.47 -0.46 16.01
CA LEU A 34 9.04 -1.84 15.96
C LEU A 34 9.63 -2.57 14.75
N GLY A 35 9.61 -1.96 13.57
CA GLY A 35 10.12 -2.57 12.33
C GLY A 35 11.60 -2.98 12.40
N PHE A 36 12.38 -2.31 13.24
CA PHE A 36 13.80 -2.59 13.46
C PHE A 36 14.12 -3.10 14.88
N ASP A 37 13.10 -3.54 15.62
CA ASP A 37 13.31 -4.09 16.97
C ASP A 37 14.15 -5.37 16.88
N LYS A 38 15.33 -5.34 17.52
CA LYS A 38 16.29 -6.44 17.45
C LYS A 38 15.74 -7.75 18.01
N LYS A 39 14.94 -7.70 19.09
CA LYS A 39 14.39 -8.90 19.72
C LYS A 39 13.33 -9.54 18.83
N LEU A 40 12.41 -8.75 18.29
CA LEU A 40 11.39 -9.26 17.36
C LEU A 40 12.02 -9.80 16.07
N ASN A 41 13.08 -9.15 15.59
CA ASN A 41 13.84 -9.61 14.43
C ASN A 41 14.56 -10.94 14.70
N GLU A 42 15.18 -11.12 15.87
CA GLU A 42 15.80 -12.39 16.26
C GLU A 42 14.80 -13.54 16.32
N ILE A 43 13.60 -13.29 16.88
CA ILE A 43 12.54 -14.31 16.93
C ILE A 43 12.11 -14.69 15.51
N THR A 44 11.80 -13.70 14.67
CA THR A 44 11.31 -13.95 13.30
C THR A 44 12.37 -14.50 12.35
N ASN A 45 13.66 -14.34 12.66
CA ASN A 45 14.77 -14.94 11.92
C ASN A 45 14.90 -16.46 12.16
N LYS A 46 14.26 -17.02 13.19
CA LYS A 46 14.14 -18.48 13.37
C LYS A 46 13.22 -19.14 12.34
N LEU A 47 12.34 -18.36 11.71
CA LEU A 47 11.42 -18.82 10.68
C LEU A 47 12.17 -19.01 9.35
N PRO A 48 11.70 -19.92 8.47
CA PRO A 48 12.40 -20.27 7.24
C PRO A 48 12.56 -19.11 6.25
N GLU A 49 13.21 -19.40 5.13
CA GLU A 49 13.43 -18.43 4.05
C GLU A 49 12.12 -17.91 3.44
N ASN A 50 12.17 -16.69 2.88
CA ASN A 50 10.97 -15.98 2.42
C ASN A 50 10.16 -16.77 1.38
N ARG A 51 10.83 -17.51 0.50
CA ARG A 51 10.17 -18.35 -0.51
C ARG A 51 9.47 -19.55 0.08
N GLU A 52 10.03 -20.19 1.10
CA GLU A 52 9.35 -21.27 1.81
C GLU A 52 8.09 -20.74 2.51
N ILE A 53 8.21 -19.61 3.22
CA ILE A 53 7.08 -18.93 3.85
C ILE A 53 5.98 -18.63 2.81
N CYS A 54 6.34 -18.07 1.66
CA CYS A 54 5.38 -17.72 0.61
C CYS A 54 4.67 -18.96 0.06
N ASN A 55 5.41 -20.02 -0.28
CA ASN A 55 4.83 -21.25 -0.81
C ASN A 55 3.86 -21.91 0.18
N ASP A 56 4.20 -21.92 1.46
CA ASP A 56 3.34 -22.51 2.48
C ASP A 56 2.10 -21.66 2.75
N ILE A 57 2.21 -20.33 2.76
CA ILE A 57 1.06 -19.44 2.85
C ILE A 57 0.14 -19.62 1.63
N LEU A 58 0.70 -19.75 0.42
CA LEU A 58 -0.08 -20.01 -0.80
C LEU A 58 -0.84 -21.34 -0.72
N LYS A 59 -0.24 -22.39 -0.15
CA LYS A 59 -0.94 -23.65 0.13
C LYS A 59 -2.09 -23.47 1.14
N ILE A 60 -1.88 -22.70 2.21
CA ILE A 60 -2.95 -22.37 3.18
C ILE A 60 -4.12 -21.66 2.50
N LEU A 61 -3.83 -20.81 1.50
CA LEU A 61 -4.82 -20.10 0.70
C LEU A 61 -5.41 -20.95 -0.45
N GLY A 62 -4.90 -22.17 -0.68
CA GLY A 62 -5.32 -23.03 -1.78
C GLY A 62 -4.99 -22.47 -3.18
N ASN A 63 -3.93 -21.66 -3.31
CA ASN A 63 -3.56 -21.01 -4.56
C ASN A 63 -2.19 -21.46 -5.08
N GLU A 64 -2.19 -22.38 -6.04
CA GLU A 64 -0.97 -22.94 -6.65
C GLU A 64 -0.63 -22.30 -8.00
N ASN A 65 -1.51 -21.45 -8.54
CA ASN A 65 -1.40 -20.92 -9.91
C ASN A 65 -0.47 -19.69 -10.03
N VAL A 66 0.11 -19.25 -8.91
CA VAL A 66 0.91 -18.02 -8.82
C VAL A 66 2.38 -18.33 -9.01
N ASN A 67 3.04 -17.55 -9.86
CA ASN A 67 4.47 -17.69 -10.09
C ASN A 67 5.27 -16.95 -9.02
N VAL A 68 5.97 -17.68 -8.15
CA VAL A 68 6.86 -17.09 -7.15
C VAL A 68 8.26 -16.88 -7.74
N LYS A 69 8.73 -15.64 -7.73
CA LYS A 69 10.06 -15.24 -8.22
C LYS A 69 10.84 -14.58 -7.09
N GLU A 70 12.09 -15.00 -6.88
CA GLU A 70 13.01 -14.29 -5.99
C GLU A 70 13.81 -13.28 -6.80
N ASN A 71 13.95 -12.06 -6.27
CA ASN A 71 14.82 -11.06 -6.86
C ASN A 71 15.61 -10.36 -5.75
N GLU A 72 16.91 -10.69 -5.65
CA GLU A 72 17.82 -10.16 -4.64
C GLU A 72 18.08 -8.66 -4.80
N GLY A 73 17.84 -8.09 -5.99
CA GLY A 73 18.00 -6.65 -6.25
C GLY A 73 16.83 -5.78 -5.77
N ASN A 74 15.69 -6.37 -5.42
CA ASN A 74 14.50 -5.62 -5.01
C ASN A 74 14.44 -5.44 -3.49
N GLN A 75 14.08 -4.23 -3.05
CA GLN A 75 13.94 -3.89 -1.63
C GLN A 75 12.55 -4.24 -1.04
N ALA A 76 11.56 -4.53 -1.88
CA ALA A 76 10.19 -4.82 -1.46
C ALA A 76 9.61 -6.02 -2.22
N SER A 77 8.89 -6.88 -1.51
CA SER A 77 8.08 -7.92 -2.14
C SER A 77 6.82 -7.29 -2.75
N LEU A 78 6.40 -7.80 -3.91
CA LEU A 78 5.26 -7.24 -4.65
C LEU A 78 4.56 -8.32 -5.47
N TYR A 79 3.23 -8.36 -5.37
CA TYR A 79 2.37 -9.08 -6.30
C TYR A 79 2.12 -8.28 -7.59
N ILE A 80 2.32 -8.93 -8.73
CA ILE A 80 2.05 -8.38 -10.06
C ILE A 80 0.84 -9.09 -10.67
N ALA A 81 -0.26 -8.35 -10.79
CA ALA A 81 -1.53 -8.85 -11.29
C ALA A 81 -1.48 -9.33 -12.76
N ILE A 82 -0.69 -8.67 -13.63
CA ILE A 82 -0.61 -9.02 -15.05
C ILE A 82 0.06 -10.38 -15.25
N SER A 83 1.23 -10.58 -14.65
CA SER A 83 2.03 -11.80 -14.78
C SER A 83 1.62 -12.89 -13.78
N ASN A 84 0.63 -12.61 -12.94
CA ASN A 84 0.21 -13.45 -11.81
C ASN A 84 1.41 -13.96 -11.01
N SER A 85 2.31 -13.04 -10.65
CA SER A 85 3.59 -13.40 -10.03
C SER A 85 3.86 -12.60 -8.76
N ILE A 86 4.32 -13.28 -7.72
CA ILE A 86 4.84 -12.65 -6.50
C ILE A 86 6.34 -12.53 -6.64
N ILE A 87 6.86 -11.31 -6.63
CA ILE A 87 8.28 -11.06 -6.49
C ILE A 87 8.58 -10.97 -5.00
N ILE A 88 9.48 -11.83 -4.53
CA ILE A 88 9.93 -11.85 -3.14
C ILE A 88 11.28 -11.13 -3.07
N ALA A 89 11.31 -10.07 -2.26
CA ALA A 89 12.54 -9.40 -1.88
C ALA A 89 13.23 -10.10 -0.70
N ASN A 90 14.52 -9.84 -0.52
CA ASN A 90 15.24 -10.27 0.67
C ASN A 90 14.93 -9.33 1.85
N ILE A 91 13.78 -9.53 2.49
CA ILE A 91 13.32 -8.75 3.67
C ILE A 91 13.84 -9.31 5.00
N LYS A 92 15.01 -9.99 5.01
CA LYS A 92 15.60 -10.51 6.25
C LYS A 92 15.83 -9.37 7.26
N ASN A 93 15.70 -9.69 8.55
CA ASN A 93 15.81 -8.74 9.67
C ASN A 93 14.67 -7.74 9.81
N THR A 94 13.45 -8.13 9.44
CA THR A 94 12.23 -7.39 9.79
C THR A 94 11.19 -8.34 10.39
N PHE A 95 10.64 -7.99 11.54
CA PHE A 95 9.66 -8.87 12.19
C PHE A 95 8.31 -8.95 11.44
N THR A 96 8.03 -7.94 10.61
CA THR A 96 6.85 -7.90 9.74
C THR A 96 6.99 -8.78 8.50
N ARG A 97 8.15 -9.42 8.27
CA ARG A 97 8.45 -10.24 7.08
C ARG A 97 7.33 -11.23 6.73
N VAL A 98 6.87 -12.02 7.69
CA VAL A 98 5.79 -13.00 7.46
C VAL A 98 4.48 -12.30 7.10
N GLN A 99 4.12 -11.24 7.81
CA GLN A 99 2.93 -10.44 7.55
C GLN A 99 2.98 -9.79 6.15
N THR A 100 4.13 -9.27 5.74
CA THR A 100 4.34 -8.68 4.40
C THR A 100 4.20 -9.74 3.32
N ILE A 101 4.79 -10.92 3.48
CA ILE A 101 4.62 -12.02 2.53
C ILE A 101 3.16 -12.47 2.48
N ALA A 102 2.49 -12.57 3.62
CA ALA A 102 1.07 -12.90 3.71
C ALA A 102 0.19 -11.88 2.97
N HIS A 103 0.49 -10.59 3.10
CA HIS A 103 -0.18 -9.51 2.38
C HIS A 103 -0.05 -9.66 0.86
N GLU A 104 1.15 -9.91 0.35
CA GLU A 104 1.36 -10.15 -1.09
C GLU A 104 0.67 -11.43 -1.58
N CYS A 105 0.64 -12.49 -0.76
CA CYS A 105 -0.10 -13.71 -1.07
C CYS A 105 -1.62 -13.47 -1.12
N LEU A 106 -2.15 -12.60 -0.26
CA LEU A 106 -3.58 -12.26 -0.26
C LEU A 106 -3.99 -11.52 -1.53
N HIS A 107 -3.13 -10.64 -2.06
CA HIS A 107 -3.38 -10.02 -3.37
C HIS A 107 -3.55 -11.05 -4.49
N SER A 108 -2.93 -12.23 -4.36
CA SER A 108 -3.02 -13.26 -5.40
C SER A 108 -4.36 -14.00 -5.45
N ILE A 109 -5.15 -13.98 -4.36
CA ILE A 109 -6.49 -14.61 -4.30
C ILE A 109 -7.62 -13.59 -4.46
N GLN A 110 -7.31 -12.31 -4.48
CA GLN A 110 -8.30 -11.26 -4.69
C GLN A 110 -8.90 -11.34 -6.09
N ASN A 111 -10.04 -10.66 -6.28
CA ASN A 111 -10.73 -10.67 -7.57
C ASN A 111 -9.82 -10.14 -8.68
N ARG A 112 -9.45 -11.03 -9.61
CA ARG A 112 -8.56 -10.72 -10.74
C ARG A 112 -9.07 -9.56 -11.60
N ARG A 113 -10.39 -9.41 -11.75
CA ARG A 113 -10.98 -8.29 -12.50
C ARG A 113 -10.64 -6.95 -11.83
N THR A 114 -10.76 -6.87 -10.51
CA THR A 114 -10.44 -5.66 -9.72
C THR A 114 -8.95 -5.34 -9.75
N LEU A 115 -8.09 -6.36 -9.63
CA LEU A 115 -6.63 -6.20 -9.66
C LEU A 115 -6.14 -5.67 -11.03
N ILE A 116 -6.60 -6.29 -12.12
CA ILE A 116 -6.25 -5.85 -13.48
C ILE A 116 -6.79 -4.45 -13.73
N PHE A 117 -8.03 -4.17 -13.32
CA PHE A 117 -8.60 -2.83 -13.46
C PHE A 117 -7.79 -1.78 -12.69
N ASN A 118 -7.40 -2.07 -11.43
CA ASN A 118 -6.54 -1.18 -10.64
C ASN A 118 -5.20 -0.92 -11.34
N PHE A 119 -4.58 -1.95 -11.92
CA PHE A 119 -3.34 -1.81 -12.68
C PHE A 119 -3.53 -0.89 -13.89
N ILE A 120 -4.52 -1.17 -14.75
CA ILE A 120 -4.78 -0.39 -15.97
C ILE A 120 -5.12 1.06 -15.61
N LEU A 121 -6.06 1.25 -14.67
CA LEU A 121 -6.50 2.58 -14.24
C LEU A 121 -5.34 3.37 -13.63
N SER A 122 -4.48 2.74 -12.83
CA SER A 122 -3.35 3.45 -12.22
C SER A 122 -2.33 3.95 -13.24
N ASN A 123 -2.04 3.15 -14.27
CA ASN A 123 -1.16 3.58 -15.36
C ASN A 123 -1.81 4.66 -16.23
N LEU A 124 -3.08 4.47 -16.60
CA LEU A 124 -3.85 5.45 -17.36
C LEU A 124 -3.91 6.79 -16.61
N TYR A 125 -4.14 6.76 -15.30
CA TYR A 125 -4.20 7.95 -14.46
C TYR A 125 -2.88 8.73 -14.43
N ILE A 126 -1.74 8.03 -14.37
CA ILE A 126 -0.41 8.66 -14.43
C ILE A 126 -0.17 9.29 -15.81
N ILE A 127 -0.48 8.57 -16.89
CA ILE A 127 -0.34 9.11 -18.26
C ILE A 127 -1.23 10.34 -18.44
N TYR A 128 -2.47 10.27 -17.97
CA TYR A 128 -3.40 11.38 -18.01
C TYR A 128 -2.86 12.58 -17.22
N PHE A 129 -2.35 12.37 -15.99
CA PHE A 129 -1.73 13.42 -15.18
C PHE A 129 -0.57 14.11 -15.92
N ILE A 130 0.35 13.35 -16.51
CA ILE A 130 1.49 13.91 -17.25
C ILE A 130 1.00 14.70 -18.47
N SER A 131 0.03 14.15 -19.21
CA SER A 131 -0.53 14.77 -20.41
C SER A 131 -1.19 16.11 -20.10
N ILE A 132 -2.00 16.21 -19.04
CA ILE A 132 -2.66 17.46 -18.67
C ILE A 132 -1.66 18.53 -18.21
N ILE A 133 -0.57 18.12 -17.53
CA ILE A 133 0.51 19.04 -17.14
C ILE A 133 1.20 19.61 -18.38
N ILE A 134 1.57 18.74 -19.34
CA ILE A 134 2.20 19.15 -20.60
C ILE A 134 1.30 20.12 -21.37
N LEU A 135 0.02 19.79 -21.55
CA LEU A 135 -0.95 20.65 -22.25
C LEU A 135 -1.09 22.02 -21.58
N THR A 136 -1.08 22.07 -20.25
CA THR A 136 -1.13 23.32 -19.49
C THR A 136 0.14 24.16 -19.70
N ILE A 137 1.34 23.55 -19.65
CA ILE A 137 2.60 24.27 -19.88
C ILE A 137 2.68 24.88 -21.28
N PHE A 138 2.24 24.15 -22.30
CA PHE A 138 2.21 24.64 -23.70
C PHE A 138 1.05 25.61 -23.98
N LYS A 139 0.21 25.93 -22.98
CA LYS A 139 -0.97 26.80 -23.12
C LYS A 139 -1.96 26.32 -24.18
N LEU A 140 -1.97 25.02 -24.48
CA LEU A 140 -2.86 24.37 -25.45
C LEU A 140 -4.17 23.91 -24.81
N ASN A 141 -4.41 24.28 -23.54
CA ASN A 141 -5.55 23.82 -22.75
C ASN A 141 -6.59 24.93 -22.59
N PRO A 142 -7.60 25.04 -23.48
CA PRO A 142 -8.67 26.03 -23.37
C PRO A 142 -9.68 25.72 -22.25
N CYS A 143 -9.73 24.47 -21.75
CA CYS A 143 -10.75 23.99 -20.82
C CYS A 143 -10.16 23.43 -19.50
N LYS A 144 -9.22 24.17 -18.89
CA LYS A 144 -8.43 23.75 -17.70
C LYS A 144 -9.28 23.20 -16.54
N ILE A 145 -10.44 23.81 -16.27
CA ILE A 145 -11.33 23.44 -15.16
C ILE A 145 -12.03 22.09 -15.42
N TYR A 146 -12.58 21.88 -16.61
CA TYR A 146 -13.26 20.62 -16.95
C TYR A 146 -12.30 19.43 -16.97
N ILE A 147 -11.08 19.64 -17.47
CA ILE A 147 -10.00 18.64 -17.42
C ILE A 147 -9.63 18.34 -15.96
N GLY A 148 -9.52 19.36 -15.11
CA GLY A 148 -9.30 19.19 -13.67
C GLY A 148 -10.42 18.40 -12.97
N PHE A 149 -11.68 18.64 -13.36
CA PHE A 149 -12.81 17.90 -12.82
C PHE A 149 -12.78 16.41 -13.21
N GLY A 150 -12.50 16.11 -14.48
CA GLY A 150 -12.27 14.73 -14.93
C GLY A 150 -11.12 14.04 -14.19
N PHE A 151 -10.03 14.78 -13.92
CA PHE A 151 -8.91 14.30 -13.12
C PHE A 151 -9.31 13.91 -11.70
N ILE A 152 -10.16 14.71 -11.05
CA ILE A 152 -10.66 14.43 -9.70
C ILE A 152 -11.53 13.16 -9.69
N ILE A 153 -12.46 13.01 -10.66
CA ILE A 153 -13.31 11.83 -10.75
C ILE A 153 -12.47 10.57 -10.94
N LEU A 154 -11.50 10.59 -11.86
CA LEU A 154 -10.59 9.47 -12.07
C LEU A 154 -9.76 9.16 -10.81
N GLY A 155 -9.28 10.20 -10.13
CA GLY A 155 -8.53 10.06 -8.88
C GLY A 155 -9.37 9.43 -7.75
N PHE A 156 -10.66 9.79 -7.67
CA PHE A 156 -11.59 9.20 -6.72
C PHE A 156 -11.83 7.71 -7.01
N ILE A 157 -12.12 7.35 -8.27
CA ILE A 157 -12.29 5.95 -8.67
C ILE A 157 -11.02 5.13 -8.37
N GLN A 158 -9.85 5.68 -8.70
CA GLN A 158 -8.57 5.03 -8.41
C GLN A 158 -8.37 4.83 -6.91
N TYR A 159 -8.65 5.85 -6.10
CA TYR A 159 -8.57 5.77 -4.64
C TYR A 159 -9.49 4.67 -4.09
N THR A 160 -10.76 4.65 -4.48
CA THR A 160 -11.75 3.68 -3.97
C THR A 160 -11.30 2.25 -4.23
N ILE A 161 -10.85 1.96 -5.44
CA ILE A 161 -10.46 0.60 -5.84
C ILE A 161 -9.17 0.19 -5.16
N ARG A 162 -8.17 1.08 -5.12
CA ARG A 162 -6.91 0.79 -4.46
C ARG A 162 -7.08 0.63 -2.96
N SER A 163 -7.80 1.54 -2.30
CA SER A 163 -8.10 1.43 -0.87
C SER A 163 -8.82 0.12 -0.55
N TYR A 164 -9.80 -0.29 -1.36
CA TYR A 164 -10.47 -1.57 -1.17
C TYR A 164 -9.51 -2.77 -1.20
N LEU A 165 -8.63 -2.86 -2.22
CA LEU A 165 -7.67 -3.96 -2.36
C LEU A 165 -6.66 -4.00 -1.20
N GLU A 166 -6.11 -2.84 -0.84
CA GLU A 166 -5.11 -2.70 0.22
C GLU A 166 -5.71 -3.00 1.59
N MET A 167 -6.88 -2.46 1.90
CA MET A 167 -7.52 -2.68 3.20
C MET A 167 -7.94 -4.14 3.39
N ASP A 168 -8.48 -4.78 2.35
CA ASP A 168 -8.82 -6.19 2.40
C ASP A 168 -7.60 -7.07 2.71
N ALA A 169 -6.47 -6.81 2.04
CA ALA A 169 -5.22 -7.53 2.28
C ALA A 169 -4.62 -7.21 3.67
N MET A 170 -4.60 -5.93 4.08
CA MET A 170 -4.05 -5.51 5.38
C MET A 170 -4.85 -6.06 6.57
N ILE A 171 -6.18 -6.15 6.48
CA ILE A 171 -7.01 -6.72 7.55
C ILE A 171 -6.75 -8.23 7.72
N LYS A 172 -6.61 -8.96 6.60
CA LYS A 172 -6.44 -10.43 6.61
C LYS A 172 -5.00 -10.89 6.86
N ALA A 173 -4.00 -10.08 6.52
CA ALA A 173 -2.60 -10.48 6.59
C ALA A 173 -2.11 -10.90 7.99
N PRO A 174 -2.43 -10.19 9.09
CA PRO A 174 -2.03 -10.61 10.43
C PRO A 174 -2.60 -11.97 10.81
N VAL A 175 -3.89 -12.21 10.54
CA VAL A 175 -4.57 -13.46 10.86
C VAL A 175 -3.97 -14.64 10.09
N LEU A 176 -3.64 -14.42 8.82
CA LEU A 176 -3.00 -15.43 7.99
C LEU A 176 -1.57 -15.73 8.45
N ALA A 177 -0.81 -14.70 8.83
CA ALA A 177 0.53 -14.84 9.39
C ALA A 177 0.51 -15.60 10.74
N GLU A 178 -0.45 -15.28 11.62
CA GLU A 178 -0.69 -15.99 12.87
C GLU A 178 -0.94 -17.48 12.63
N LYS A 179 -1.85 -17.81 11.71
CA LYS A 179 -2.17 -19.19 11.35
C LYS A 179 -0.95 -19.95 10.82
N TYR A 180 -0.15 -19.32 9.95
CA TYR A 180 1.09 -19.92 9.43
C TYR A 180 2.12 -20.20 10.54
N ILE A 181 2.35 -19.21 11.42
CA ILE A 181 3.33 -19.33 12.52
C ILE A 181 2.92 -20.45 13.49
N GLN A 182 1.63 -20.55 13.82
CA GLN A 182 1.10 -21.62 14.66
C GLN A 182 1.26 -23.00 14.03
N GLN A 183 1.07 -23.14 12.72
CA GLN A 183 1.22 -24.42 12.03
C GLN A 183 2.68 -24.89 11.99
N LYS A 184 3.64 -23.98 11.85
CA LYS A 184 5.07 -24.32 11.81
C LYS A 184 5.64 -24.76 13.15
N ASN A 185 5.00 -24.40 14.27
CA ASN A 185 5.40 -24.78 15.64
C ASN A 185 6.90 -24.55 15.97
N THR A 186 7.54 -23.59 15.31
CA THR A 186 8.99 -23.30 15.48
C THR A 186 9.28 -22.35 16.64
N LEU A 187 8.28 -21.56 17.03
CA LEU A 187 8.40 -20.50 18.05
C LEU A 187 7.67 -20.90 19.34
N THR A 188 8.17 -20.45 20.48
CA THR A 188 7.50 -20.69 21.77
C THR A 188 6.20 -19.89 21.89
N ASN A 189 5.30 -20.29 22.79
CA ASN A 189 4.03 -19.58 23.00
C ASN A 189 4.24 -18.09 23.39
N GLU A 190 5.30 -17.80 24.15
CA GLU A 190 5.65 -16.43 24.54
C GLU A 190 6.14 -15.60 23.35
N GLU A 191 7.00 -16.19 22.52
CA GLU A 191 7.51 -15.57 21.29
C GLU A 191 6.40 -15.29 20.28
N GLN A 192 5.48 -16.23 20.10
CA GLN A 192 4.30 -16.07 19.25
C GLN A 192 3.43 -14.91 19.74
N LYS A 193 3.11 -14.87 21.04
CA LYS A 193 2.30 -13.81 21.63
C LYS A 193 2.93 -12.43 21.42
N ALA A 194 4.24 -12.30 21.63
CA ALA A 194 4.96 -11.06 21.38
C ALA A 194 4.85 -10.60 19.93
N ILE A 195 4.97 -11.50 18.95
CA ILE A 195 4.81 -11.15 17.52
C ILE A 195 3.36 -10.71 17.23
N PHE A 196 2.37 -11.47 17.69
CA PHE A 196 0.96 -11.25 17.35
C PHE A 196 0.43 -9.93 17.92
N ASP A 197 0.82 -9.58 19.15
CA ASP A 197 0.47 -8.30 19.76
C ASP A 197 1.08 -7.12 18.98
N ASN A 198 2.33 -7.26 18.51
CA ASN A 198 2.96 -6.24 17.68
C ASN A 198 2.35 -6.14 16.26
N TYR A 199 1.89 -7.25 15.67
CA TYR A 199 1.14 -7.21 14.41
C TYR A 199 -0.15 -6.40 14.52
N LYS A 200 -0.90 -6.55 15.63
CA LYS A 200 -2.12 -5.76 15.86
C LYS A 200 -1.83 -4.27 15.99
N ILE A 201 -0.77 -3.90 16.72
CA ILE A 201 -0.33 -2.51 16.87
C ILE A 201 0.04 -1.91 15.51
N ILE A 202 0.91 -2.59 14.76
CA ILE A 202 1.35 -2.11 13.44
C ILE A 202 0.17 -2.01 12.49
N ASN A 203 -0.72 -3.01 12.44
CA ASN A 203 -1.82 -2.99 11.48
C ASN A 203 -2.81 -1.85 11.76
N THR A 204 -3.11 -1.61 13.04
CA THR A 204 -4.01 -0.51 13.45
C THR A 204 -3.48 0.86 13.01
N ILE A 205 -2.17 1.07 13.13
CA ILE A 205 -1.52 2.32 12.70
C ILE A 205 -1.37 2.33 11.17
N GLY A 206 -0.94 1.21 10.59
CA GLY A 206 -0.66 1.04 9.17
C GLY A 206 -1.89 1.26 8.30
N ILE A 207 -3.07 0.73 8.68
CA ILE A 207 -4.33 0.91 7.96
C ILE A 207 -4.68 2.40 7.83
N LYS A 208 -4.59 3.15 8.94
CA LYS A 208 -4.88 4.59 8.96
C LYS A 208 -3.89 5.37 8.09
N LEU A 209 -2.60 5.08 8.23
CA LEU A 209 -1.55 5.74 7.47
C LEU A 209 -1.61 5.42 5.98
N SER A 210 -1.89 4.17 5.60
CA SER A 210 -2.01 3.73 4.21
C SER A 210 -3.17 4.44 3.53
N ASN A 211 -4.37 4.45 4.14
CA ASN A 211 -5.50 5.20 3.59
C ASN A 211 -5.21 6.70 3.48
N TYR A 212 -4.59 7.31 4.50
CA TYR A 212 -4.20 8.71 4.43
C TYR A 212 -3.19 9.00 3.33
N SER A 213 -2.18 8.15 3.15
CA SER A 213 -1.21 8.28 2.07
C SER A 213 -1.87 8.19 0.70
N LEU A 214 -2.80 7.24 0.52
CA LEU A 214 -3.54 7.09 -0.74
C LEU A 214 -4.36 8.34 -1.09
N ILE A 215 -5.10 8.90 -0.13
CA ILE A 215 -5.85 10.16 -0.34
C ILE A 215 -4.89 11.33 -0.59
N ALA A 216 -3.87 11.47 0.26
CA ALA A 216 -2.90 12.57 0.16
C ALA A 216 -2.23 12.60 -1.20
N ASN A 217 -1.87 11.43 -1.76
CA ASN A 217 -1.29 11.35 -3.10
C ASN A 217 -2.20 11.90 -4.20
N GLN A 218 -3.53 11.77 -4.09
CA GLN A 218 -4.45 12.35 -5.09
C GLN A 218 -4.56 13.86 -4.94
N PHE A 219 -4.68 14.37 -3.71
CA PHE A 219 -4.70 15.80 -3.46
C PHE A 219 -3.39 16.49 -3.84
N ILE A 220 -2.23 15.86 -3.61
CA ILE A 220 -0.93 16.41 -4.00
C ILE A 220 -0.85 16.57 -5.52
N LYS A 221 -1.24 15.55 -6.30
CA LYS A 221 -1.27 15.66 -7.77
C LYS A 221 -2.23 16.75 -8.23
N LEU A 222 -3.40 16.86 -7.60
CA LEU A 222 -4.35 17.93 -7.89
C LEU A 222 -3.74 19.31 -7.61
N ILE A 223 -3.10 19.50 -6.47
CA ILE A 223 -2.42 20.77 -6.10
C ILE A 223 -1.33 21.11 -7.13
N ILE A 224 -0.50 20.13 -7.54
CA ILE A 224 0.52 20.33 -8.57
C ILE A 224 -0.12 20.82 -9.89
N TYR A 225 -1.21 20.18 -10.32
CA TYR A 225 -1.93 20.59 -11.54
C TYR A 225 -2.52 22.00 -11.42
N LEU A 226 -3.10 22.35 -10.26
CA LEU A 226 -3.68 23.67 -10.03
C LEU A 226 -2.60 24.76 -10.01
N ILE A 227 -1.43 24.49 -9.43
CA ILE A 227 -0.27 25.39 -9.48
C ILE A 227 0.19 25.59 -10.93
N ALA A 228 0.28 24.52 -11.72
CA ALA A 228 0.63 24.63 -13.14
C ALA A 228 -0.38 25.51 -13.91
N CYS A 229 -1.67 25.36 -13.65
CA CYS A 229 -2.73 26.18 -14.26
C CYS A 229 -2.68 27.66 -13.86
N MET A 230 -2.09 27.99 -12.71
CA MET A 230 -1.91 29.37 -12.26
C MET A 230 -0.71 30.05 -12.94
N ILE A 231 0.33 29.28 -13.26
CA ILE A 231 1.58 29.80 -13.83
C ILE A 231 1.49 29.92 -15.36
N PHE A 232 0.94 28.89 -16.03
CA PHE A 232 0.84 28.78 -17.50
C PHE A 232 -0.61 28.82 -17.95
#